data_AF-W9DNP3-F1
#
_entry.id   AF-W9DNP3-F1
#
_cell.length_a   1.000
_cell.length_b   1.000
_cell.length_c   1.000
_cell.angle_alpha   90.00
_cell.angle_beta   90.00
_cell.angle_gamma   90.00
#
_symmetry.space_group_name_H-M   'P 1'
#
loop_
_entity.id
_entity.type
_entity.pdbx_description
1 polymer ?
#
loop_
_entity_poly.entity_id
_entity_poly.type
_entity_poly.pdbx_seq_one_letter_code
_entity_poly.pdbx_strand_id
1 'polypeptide(L)'
;MSLIYNSNASLYQRTNLIAVIFSDVEAMVDDEKKTSSIKENLQLLRETYEPIMDRDVVATVKKLAYDQVLDDTRTALIRLIDKENLVSTSNLMTVKAKKWGDRDE
;
A
#
# COMPACT_ATOMS: atom_id res chain seq x y z
N MET A 1 22.38 14.33 8.82
CA MET A 1 21.60 13.96 7.61
C MET A 1 20.98 12.59 7.87
N SER A 2 19.69 12.30 7.79
CA SER A 2 18.48 13.09 7.60
C SER A 2 17.33 12.12 7.91
N LEU A 3 16.72 12.21 9.11
CA LEU A 3 15.50 11.44 9.43
C LEU A 3 14.34 11.81 8.47
N ILE A 4 14.39 13.05 7.95
CA ILE A 4 13.44 13.65 7.00
C ILE A 4 13.48 12.96 5.63
N TYR A 5 14.65 12.49 5.19
CA TYR A 5 14.78 11.76 3.92
C TYR A 5 14.23 10.32 4.04
N ASN A 6 14.21 9.75 5.24
CA ASN A 6 13.86 8.34 5.42
C ASN A 6 12.34 8.12 5.48
N SER A 7 11.57 9.03 6.09
CA SER A 7 10.11 8.92 6.17
C SER A 7 9.40 9.25 4.86
N ASN A 8 9.83 10.29 4.15
CA ASN A 8 9.22 10.68 2.88
C ASN A 8 9.57 9.72 1.74
N ALA A 9 10.79 9.18 1.74
CA ALA A 9 11.16 8.10 0.83
C ALA A 9 10.33 6.84 1.12
N SER A 10 10.08 6.52 2.40
CA SER A 10 9.25 5.38 2.80
C SER A 10 7.81 5.49 2.29
N LEU A 11 7.16 6.66 2.39
CA LEU A 11 5.79 6.84 1.88
C LEU A 11 5.72 6.68 0.35
N TYR A 12 6.64 7.32 -0.37
CA TYR A 12 6.72 7.21 -1.82
C TYR A 12 6.96 5.76 -2.27
N GLN A 13 7.89 5.06 -1.62
CA GLN A 13 8.18 3.66 -1.88
C GLN A 13 6.97 2.76 -1.60
N ARG A 14 6.25 2.98 -0.49
CA ARG A 14 5.04 2.23 -0.16
C ARG A 14 3.93 2.46 -1.18
N THR A 15 3.71 3.70 -1.61
CA THR A 15 2.72 4.02 -2.65
C THR A 15 3.08 3.36 -3.98
N ASN A 16 4.34 3.42 -4.40
CA ASN A 16 4.79 2.76 -5.62
C ASN A 16 4.64 1.23 -5.53
N LEU A 17 4.98 0.62 -4.40
CA LEU A 17 4.81 -0.81 -4.20
C LEU A 17 3.34 -1.23 -4.30
N ILE A 18 2.42 -0.49 -3.65
CA ILE A 18 0.98 -0.77 -3.74
C ILE A 18 0.49 -0.58 -5.19
N ALA A 19 0.97 0.44 -5.90
CA ALA A 19 0.60 0.66 -7.30
C ALA A 19 1.05 -0.49 -8.21
N VAL A 20 2.24 -1.07 -7.99
CA VAL A 20 2.71 -2.25 -8.73
C VAL A 20 1.81 -3.45 -8.45
N ILE A 21 1.55 -3.75 -7.17
CA ILE A 21 0.68 -4.88 -6.80
C ILE A 21 -0.73 -4.68 -7.37
N PHE A 22 -1.24 -3.45 -7.33
CA PHE A 22 -2.54 -3.12 -7.92
C PHE A 22 -2.55 -3.35 -9.43
N SER A 23 -1.49 -2.98 -10.15
CA SER A 23 -1.40 -3.22 -11.60
C SER A 23 -1.47 -4.71 -11.93
N ASP A 24 -0.81 -5.56 -11.14
CA ASP A 24 -0.89 -7.02 -11.31
C ASP A 24 -2.30 -7.53 -11.02
N VAL A 25 -2.94 -7.04 -9.96
CA VAL A 25 -4.31 -7.41 -9.59
C VAL A 25 -5.32 -6.93 -10.64
N GLU A 26 -5.17 -5.71 -11.16
CA GLU A 26 -6.03 -5.15 -12.22
C GLU A 26 -5.92 -5.98 -13.50
N ALA A 27 -4.72 -6.47 -13.84
CA ALA A 27 -4.53 -7.37 -14.98
C ALA A 27 -5.13 -8.78 -14.78
N MET A 28 -5.36 -9.20 -13.54
CA MET A 28 -5.93 -10.51 -13.19
C MET A 28 -7.45 -10.48 -12.95
N VAL A 29 -8.05 -9.29 -12.82
CA VAL A 29 -9.47 -9.11 -12.50
C VAL A 29 -10.22 -8.57 -13.71
N ASP A 30 -11.15 -9.36 -14.25
CA ASP A 30 -11.90 -9.01 -15.47
C ASP A 30 -12.97 -7.90 -15.27
N ASP A 31 -13.28 -7.52 -14.03
CA ASP A 31 -14.32 -6.53 -13.70
C ASP A 31 -13.72 -5.25 -13.11
N GLU A 32 -13.66 -4.20 -13.95
CA GLU A 32 -13.13 -2.88 -13.59
C GLU A 32 -13.87 -2.25 -12.40
N LYS A 33 -15.14 -2.59 -12.16
CA LYS A 33 -15.88 -2.06 -11.00
C LYS A 33 -15.32 -2.54 -9.68
N LYS A 34 -14.68 -3.71 -9.65
CA LYS A 34 -14.05 -4.26 -8.44
C LYS A 34 -12.75 -3.54 -8.09
N THR A 35 -12.08 -2.94 -9.07
CA THR A 35 -10.78 -2.27 -8.91
C THR A 35 -10.92 -0.74 -8.84
N SER A 36 -12.04 -0.18 -9.29
CA SER A 36 -12.30 1.27 -9.41
C SER A 36 -11.96 2.06 -8.15
N SER A 37 -12.43 1.62 -6.97
CA SER A 37 -12.20 2.35 -5.72
C SER A 37 -10.73 2.35 -5.28
N ILE A 38 -9.99 1.27 -5.57
CA ILE A 38 -8.55 1.17 -5.28
C ILE A 38 -7.77 2.07 -6.26
N LYS A 39 -8.19 2.11 -7.52
CA LYS A 39 -7.63 2.98 -8.57
C LYS A 39 -7.77 4.46 -8.23
N GLU A 40 -8.96 4.88 -7.79
CA GLU A 40 -9.24 6.25 -7.33
C GLU A 40 -8.36 6.64 -6.15
N ASN A 41 -8.24 5.77 -5.14
CA ASN A 41 -7.37 6.06 -3.99
C ASN A 41 -5.88 6.14 -4.39
N LEU A 42 -5.43 5.32 -5.34
CA LEU A 42 -4.05 5.39 -5.84
C LEU A 42 -3.79 6.66 -6.64
N GLN A 43 -4.76 7.13 -7.44
CA GLN A 43 -4.68 8.44 -8.09
C GLN A 43 -4.57 9.55 -7.05
N LEU A 44 -5.44 9.53 -6.03
CA LEU A 44 -5.41 10.50 -4.95
C LEU A 44 -4.04 10.52 -4.25
N LEU A 45 -3.48 9.37 -3.91
CA LEU A 45 -2.15 9.27 -3.29
C LEU A 45 -1.04 9.83 -4.20
N ARG A 46 -1.09 9.58 -5.51
CA ARG A 46 -0.08 10.12 -6.45
C ARG A 46 -0.20 11.64 -6.62
N GLU A 47 -1.41 12.17 -6.64
CA GLU A 47 -1.67 13.61 -6.80
C GLU A 47 -1.39 14.41 -5.52
N THR A 48 -1.63 13.80 -4.36
CA THR A 48 -1.47 14.45 -3.04
C THR A 48 -0.09 14.26 -2.43
N TYR A 49 0.81 13.51 -3.09
CA TYR A 49 2.17 13.34 -2.61
C TYR A 49 2.95 14.66 -2.69
N GLU A 50 3.09 15.31 -1.55
CA GLU A 50 4.00 16.45 -1.36
C GLU A 50 5.14 16.02 -0.44
N PRO A 51 6.41 16.36 -0.71
CA PRO A 51 7.50 16.15 0.23
C PRO A 51 7.23 16.90 1.53
N ILE A 52 6.84 16.18 2.58
CA ILE A 52 6.41 16.78 3.84
C ILE A 52 7.65 17.30 4.58
N MET A 53 7.77 18.62 4.72
CA MET A 53 8.80 19.22 5.56
C MET A 53 8.33 19.16 7.02
N ASP A 54 9.01 18.34 7.84
CA ASP A 54 8.64 17.91 9.20
C ASP A 54 8.52 19.03 10.29
N ARG A 55 8.33 20.31 9.92
CA ARG A 55 8.35 21.43 10.89
C ARG A 55 7.00 22.06 11.19
N ASP A 56 5.92 21.65 10.55
CA ASP A 56 4.58 22.23 10.73
C ASP A 56 3.55 21.18 11.18
N VAL A 57 2.68 21.54 12.13
CA VAL A 57 1.53 20.73 12.58
C VAL A 57 0.63 20.37 11.40
N VAL A 58 0.44 21.29 10.45
CA VAL A 58 -0.34 21.05 9.24
C VAL A 58 0.29 19.96 8.37
N ALA A 59 1.63 19.93 8.30
CA ALA A 59 2.38 18.94 7.55
C ALA A 59 2.22 17.53 8.18
N THR A 60 2.21 17.44 9.52
CA THR A 60 1.93 16.20 10.25
C THR A 60 0.51 15.68 10.02
N VAL A 61 -0.50 16.57 10.00
CA VAL A 61 -1.90 16.18 9.73
C VAL A 61 -2.05 15.65 8.30
N LYS A 62 -1.44 16.33 7.32
CA LYS A 62 -1.40 15.85 5.92
C LYS A 62 -0.76 14.48 5.82
N LYS A 63 0.36 14.25 6.52
CA LYS A 63 1.04 12.95 6.56
C LYS A 63 0.14 11.85 7.10
N LEU A 64 -0.54 12.11 8.21
CA LEU A 64 -1.44 11.13 8.82
C LEU A 64 -2.61 10.79 7.89
N ALA A 65 -3.19 11.80 7.23
CA ALA A 65 -4.24 11.57 6.25
C ALA A 65 -3.74 10.74 5.06
N TYR A 66 -2.53 11.01 4.57
CA TYR A 66 -1.90 10.21 3.52
C TYR A 66 -1.68 8.76 3.95
N ASP A 67 -1.11 8.55 5.14
CA ASP A 67 -0.90 7.22 5.71
C ASP A 67 -2.24 6.46 5.87
N GLN A 68 -3.31 7.14 6.28
CA GLN A 68 -4.64 6.55 6.40
C GLN A 68 -5.17 6.07 5.05
N VAL A 69 -5.13 6.92 4.02
CA VAL A 69 -5.56 6.53 2.65
C VAL A 69 -4.72 5.37 2.12
N LEU A 70 -3.42 5.37 2.41
CA LEU A 70 -2.49 4.31 2.01
C LEU A 70 -2.86 2.96 2.66
N ASP A 71 -3.17 2.96 3.95
CA ASP A 71 -3.57 1.76 4.69
C ASP A 71 -4.97 1.25 4.28
N ASP A 72 -5.91 2.16 4.01
CA ASP A 72 -7.24 1.82 3.49
C ASP A 72 -7.13 1.19 2.09
N THR A 73 -6.31 1.77 1.22
CA THR A 73 -6.02 1.25 -0.13
C THR A 73 -5.40 -0.15 -0.05
N ARG A 74 -4.41 -0.33 0.83
CA ARG A 74 -3.79 -1.63 1.08
C ARG A 74 -4.82 -2.66 1.55
N THR A 75 -5.68 -2.28 2.49
CA THR A 75 -6.71 -3.17 3.05
C THR A 75 -7.72 -3.59 1.99
N ALA A 76 -8.19 -2.64 1.17
CA ALA A 76 -9.08 -2.92 0.05
C ALA A 76 -8.44 -3.87 -0.97
N LEU A 77 -7.17 -3.66 -1.30
CA LEU A 77 -6.41 -4.52 -2.22
C LEU A 77 -6.24 -5.95 -1.69
N ILE A 78 -5.89 -6.12 -0.40
CA ILE A 78 -5.79 -7.44 0.22
C ILE A 78 -7.15 -8.16 0.20
N ARG A 79 -8.24 -7.46 0.51
CA ARG A 79 -9.59 -8.03 0.45
C ARG A 79 -9.97 -8.47 -0.95
N LEU A 80 -9.62 -7.70 -1.96
CA LEU A 80 -9.88 -8.06 -3.35
C LEU A 80 -9.07 -9.30 -3.76
N ILE A 81 -7.78 -9.34 -3.43
CA ILE A 81 -6.90 -10.48 -3.69
C ILE A 81 -7.46 -11.76 -3.06
N ASP A 82 -7.90 -11.69 -1.80
CA ASP A 82 -8.47 -12.83 -1.08
C ASP A 82 -9.81 -13.27 -1.69
N LYS A 83 -10.70 -12.32 -1.97
CA LYS A 83 -12.03 -12.58 -2.54
C LYS A 83 -11.96 -13.22 -3.92
N GLU A 84 -11.07 -12.74 -4.77
CA GLU A 84 -10.87 -13.27 -6.13
C GLU A 84 -9.86 -14.43 -6.15
N ASN A 85 -9.35 -14.86 -4.98
CA ASN A 85 -8.41 -15.96 -4.80
C ASN A 85 -7.18 -15.85 -5.73
N LEU A 86 -6.67 -14.64 -5.91
CA LEU A 86 -5.59 -14.31 -6.86
C LEU A 86 -4.22 -14.82 -6.40
N VAL A 87 -4.11 -15.21 -5.14
CA VAL A 87 -2.92 -15.83 -4.58
C VAL A 87 -3.19 -17.32 -4.43
N SER A 88 -2.41 -18.14 -5.14
CA SER A 88 -2.37 -19.59 -4.91
C SER A 88 -2.34 -19.89 -3.41
N THR A 89 -3.22 -20.76 -2.93
CA THR A 89 -3.34 -21.15 -1.52
C THR A 89 -1.98 -21.56 -0.93
N SER A 90 -1.06 -22.07 -1.76
CA SER A 90 0.32 -22.40 -1.38
C SER A 90 1.17 -21.18 -0.98
N ASN A 91 0.99 -20.04 -1.64
CA ASN A 91 1.72 -18.81 -1.36
C ASN A 91 1.25 -18.17 -0.05
N LEU A 92 -0.07 -18.19 0.21
CA LEU A 92 -0.64 -17.74 1.49
C LEU A 92 -0.19 -18.62 2.67
N MET A 93 -0.15 -19.95 2.47
CA MET A 93 0.37 -20.89 3.48
C MET A 93 1.87 -20.68 3.72
N THR A 94 2.65 -20.35 2.68
CA THR A 94 4.09 -20.05 2.81
C THR A 94 4.33 -18.74 3.56
N VAL A 95 3.52 -17.71 3.32
CA VAL A 95 3.60 -16.43 4.04
C VAL A 95 3.09 -16.57 5.48
N LYS A 96 2.03 -17.35 5.73
CA LYS A 96 1.55 -17.66 7.10
C LYS A 96 2.52 -18.56 7.88
N ALA A 97 3.18 -19.51 7.21
CA ALA A 97 4.18 -20.38 7.80
C ALA A 97 5.49 -19.62 8.10
N LYS A 98 5.88 -18.67 7.25
CA LYS A 98 6.89 -17.65 7.57
C LYS A 98 6.30 -16.58 8.50
N LYS A 99 5.88 -17.00 9.70
CA LYS A 99 5.79 -16.09 10.84
C LYS A 99 7.15 -15.37 10.96
N TRP A 100 7.14 -14.04 11.08
CA TRP A 100 8.32 -13.21 11.35
C TRP A 100 8.90 -13.48 12.77
N GLY A 101 9.27 -14.73 13.04
CA GLY A 101 9.65 -15.20 14.37
C GLY A 101 10.48 -16.47 14.38
N ASP A 102 10.52 -17.25 13.29
CA ASP A 102 11.43 -18.41 13.22
C ASP A 102 12.80 -17.94 12.72
N ARG A 103 13.46 -17.14 13.56
CA ARG A 103 14.92 -17.17 13.67
C ARG A 103 15.25 -18.20 14.74
N ASP A 104 15.30 -19.46 14.33
CA ASP A 104 16.09 -20.46 15.06
C ASP A 104 17.55 -20.26 14.66
N GLU A 105 18.23 -19.33 15.36
CA GLU A 105 19.68 -19.35 15.60
C GLU A 105 19.92 -19.07 17.09
#